data_AF-A0A955JIP8-F1
#
_entry.id   AF-A0A955JIP8-F1
#
_cell.length_a   1.000
_cell.length_b   1.000
_cell.length_c   1.000
_cell.angle_alpha   90.00
_cell.angle_beta   90.00
_cell.angle_gamma   90.00
#
_symmetry.space_group_name_H-M   'P 1'
#
loop_
_entity.id
_entity.type
_entity.pdbx_description
1 polymer ?
#
loop_
_entity_poly.entity_id
_entity_poly.type
_entity_poly.pdbx_seq_one_letter_code
_entity_poly.pdbx_strand_id
1 'polypeptide(L)'
;MKRGQPTGVASGFTFVEIMIVLAVTGFLFVSVAVTFSGRQQKSAFTTAAQDIRLRIQQTITEVSNGYFPSTNNFSCTSSAANSITINAGGGGPSQGSNKPCVFLGKVMQFTTSGDPQPYYINTVAGYRATVYTGLDNLDPTYVTPVREQLSLKNGLTFVSMKYNGGNISSVGFMYSLGAADSNGDFATGAQHVDVYAITDSSSAFTANGDMNGQQLVSDGQGVQICFKSGGTDKYGIVTVGGQRGVTSATLKITTACT
;
A
#
# COMPACT_ATOMS: atom_id res chain seq x y z
N MET A 1 66.02 36.71 46.18
CA MET A 1 64.61 36.44 46.55
C MET A 1 64.15 35.16 45.86
N LYS A 2 64.09 34.05 46.60
CA LYS A 2 63.70 32.71 46.11
C LYS A 2 62.20 32.52 46.36
N ARG A 3 61.39 32.41 45.32
CA ARG A 3 59.95 32.09 45.43
C ARG A 3 59.82 30.57 45.63
N GLY A 4 59.15 30.17 46.72
CA GLY A 4 58.85 28.79 47.05
C GLY A 4 57.82 28.21 46.08
N GLN A 5 58.16 27.06 45.49
CA GLN A 5 57.30 26.28 44.63
C GLN A 5 56.47 25.32 45.51
N PRO A 6 55.14 25.35 45.48
CA PRO A 6 54.33 24.43 46.27
C PRO A 6 54.51 23.01 45.74
N THR A 7 54.97 22.11 46.61
CA THR A 7 55.04 20.67 46.38
C THR A 7 53.64 20.12 46.25
N GLY A 8 53.20 19.89 45.01
CA GLY A 8 51.93 19.22 44.72
C GLY A 8 51.98 17.79 45.27
N VAL A 9 51.11 17.52 46.24
CA VAL A 9 50.93 16.17 46.77
C VAL A 9 50.28 15.35 45.65
N ALA A 10 51.00 14.38 45.09
CA ALA A 10 50.47 13.44 44.12
C ALA A 10 49.48 12.50 44.85
N SER A 11 48.22 12.93 44.94
CA SER A 11 47.14 12.10 45.47
C SER A 11 46.86 10.99 44.45
N GLY A 12 47.31 9.77 44.75
CA GLY A 12 47.01 8.60 43.94
C GLY A 12 45.53 8.26 44.00
N PHE A 13 44.90 8.05 42.84
CA PHE A 13 43.54 7.54 42.75
C PHE A 13 43.45 6.15 43.40
N THR A 14 42.45 5.94 44.25
CA THR A 14 42.25 4.65 44.92
C THR A 14 41.52 3.68 43.99
N PHE A 15 41.80 2.39 44.11
CA PHE A 15 41.11 1.33 43.35
C PHE A 15 39.58 1.40 43.52
N VAL A 16 39.12 1.81 44.71
CA VAL A 16 37.69 1.99 45.03
C VAL A 16 37.06 3.09 44.18
N GLU A 17 37.76 4.19 43.95
CA GLU A 17 37.28 5.30 43.12
C GLU A 17 37.07 4.87 41.67
N ILE A 18 37.98 4.08 41.11
CA ILE A 18 37.86 3.53 39.76
C ILE A 18 36.66 2.58 39.65
N MET A 19 36.43 1.73 40.65
CA MET A 19 35.27 0.83 40.67
C MET A 19 33.94 1.58 40.72
N ILE A 20 33.86 2.67 41.49
CA ILE A 20 32.65 3.52 41.55
C ILE A 20 32.42 4.22 40.20
N VAL A 21 33.47 4.76 39.58
CA VAL A 21 33.35 5.41 38.27
C VAL A 21 32.89 4.42 37.19
N LEU A 22 33.41 3.19 37.19
CA LEU A 22 32.98 2.15 36.26
C LEU A 22 31.52 1.71 36.50
N ALA A 23 31.11 1.56 37.77
CA ALA A 23 29.74 1.20 38.10
C ALA A 23 28.75 2.29 37.65
N VAL A 24 29.06 3.56 37.92
CA VAL A 24 28.20 4.70 37.55
C VAL A 24 28.14 4.86 36.02
N THR A 25 29.27 4.76 35.32
CA THR A 25 29.28 4.87 33.85
C THR A 25 28.57 3.70 33.17
N GLY A 26 28.73 2.48 33.69
CA GLY A 26 27.99 1.30 33.23
C GLY A 26 26.47 1.46 33.37
N PHE A 27 26.01 1.94 34.54
CA PHE A 27 24.58 2.17 34.78
C PHE A 27 24.00 3.26 33.87
N LEU A 28 24.74 4.36 33.66
CA LEU A 28 24.34 5.42 32.74
C LEU A 28 24.27 4.91 31.30
N PHE A 29 25.23 4.10 30.87
CA PHE A 29 25.25 3.52 29.52
C PHE A 29 24.02 2.63 29.27
N VAL A 30 23.69 1.74 30.19
CA VAL A 30 22.50 0.86 30.07
C VAL A 30 21.22 1.69 29.99
N SER A 31 21.08 2.72 30.82
CA SER A 31 19.91 3.61 30.83
C SER A 31 19.72 4.34 29.49
N VAL A 32 20.82 4.81 28.90
CA VAL A 32 20.83 5.45 27.59
C VAL A 32 20.52 4.45 26.47
N ALA A 33 21.14 3.26 26.49
CA ALA A 33 20.95 2.23 25.46
C ALA A 33 19.47 1.81 25.31
N VAL A 34 18.76 1.59 26.42
CA VAL A 34 17.33 1.25 26.41
C VAL A 34 16.50 2.39 25.80
N THR A 35 16.83 3.64 26.13
CA THR A 35 16.11 4.82 25.62
C THR A 35 16.32 5.04 24.12
N PHE A 36 17.53 4.77 23.60
CA PHE A 36 17.86 4.94 22.19
C PHE A 36 17.20 3.87 21.30
N SER A 37 17.12 2.63 21.76
CA SER A 37 16.52 1.53 21.00
C SER A 37 15.05 1.82 20.63
N GLY A 38 14.24 2.32 21.58
CA GLY A 38 12.84 2.65 21.32
C GLY A 38 12.63 3.81 20.33
N ARG A 39 13.55 4.79 20.30
CA ARG A 39 13.47 5.93 19.37
C ARG A 39 13.74 5.51 17.93
N GLN A 40 14.70 4.61 17.71
CA GLN A 40 15.02 4.11 16.38
C GLN A 40 13.84 3.38 15.76
N GLN A 41 13.18 2.50 16.53
CA GLN A 41 12.01 1.75 16.05
C GLN A 41 10.84 2.66 15.70
N LYS A 42 10.57 3.68 16.53
CA LYS A 42 9.50 4.67 16.25
C LYS A 42 9.75 5.45 14.96
N SER A 43 11.01 5.85 14.71
CA SER A 43 11.39 6.54 13.48
C SER A 43 11.22 5.62 12.26
N ALA A 44 11.75 4.40 12.34
CA ALA A 44 11.67 3.41 11.26
C ALA A 44 10.22 3.05 10.90
N PHE A 45 9.35 2.92 11.92
CA PHE A 45 7.91 2.72 11.74
C PHE A 45 7.24 3.91 11.05
N THR A 46 7.52 5.14 11.49
CA THR A 46 6.93 6.36 10.89
C THR A 46 7.33 6.51 9.43
N THR A 47 8.60 6.25 9.11
CA THR A 47 9.10 6.25 7.73
C THR A 47 8.42 5.16 6.89
N ALA A 48 8.30 3.93 7.41
CA ALA A 48 7.65 2.85 6.66
C ALA A 48 6.15 3.11 6.42
N ALA A 49 5.44 3.64 7.42
CA ALA A 49 4.03 4.02 7.26
C ALA A 49 3.85 5.15 6.23
N GLN A 50 4.77 6.12 6.22
CA GLN A 50 4.78 7.19 5.23
C GLN A 50 5.11 6.67 3.82
N ASP A 51 6.06 5.74 3.68
CA ASP A 51 6.39 5.08 2.41
C ASP A 51 5.15 4.40 1.81
N ILE A 52 4.35 3.69 2.62
CA ILE A 52 3.11 3.06 2.16
C ILE A 52 2.08 4.11 1.72
N ARG A 53 1.92 5.20 2.48
CA ARG A 53 1.05 6.31 2.08
C ARG A 53 1.45 6.90 0.73
N LEU A 54 2.74 7.14 0.53
CA LEU A 54 3.30 7.65 -0.72
C LEU A 54 3.09 6.65 -1.85
N ARG A 55 3.25 5.35 -1.60
CA ARG A 55 3.01 4.32 -2.61
C ARG A 55 1.55 4.28 -3.06
N ILE A 56 0.60 4.35 -2.13
CA ILE A 56 -0.83 4.42 -2.45
C ILE A 56 -1.13 5.65 -3.31
N GLN A 57 -0.60 6.82 -2.93
CA GLN A 57 -0.74 8.05 -3.72
C GLN A 57 -0.13 7.94 -5.12
N GLN A 58 1.02 7.28 -5.23
CA GLN A 58 1.64 6.99 -6.51
C GLN A 58 0.76 6.07 -7.35
N THR A 59 0.19 5.00 -6.78
CA THR A 59 -0.73 4.11 -7.49
C THR A 59 -1.97 4.85 -8.00
N ILE A 60 -2.57 5.72 -7.18
CA ILE A 60 -3.68 6.59 -7.59
C ILE A 60 -3.25 7.48 -8.76
N THR A 61 -2.07 8.10 -8.68
CA THR A 61 -1.55 8.99 -9.72
C THR A 61 -1.27 8.22 -11.03
N GLU A 62 -0.71 7.02 -10.94
CA GLU A 62 -0.47 6.14 -12.08
C GLU A 62 -1.78 5.74 -12.75
N VAL A 63 -2.81 5.40 -11.97
CA VAL A 63 -4.14 5.12 -12.50
C VAL A 63 -4.69 6.37 -13.17
N SER A 64 -4.64 7.55 -12.52
CA SER A 64 -5.14 8.80 -13.08
C SER A 64 -4.46 9.20 -14.40
N ASN A 65 -3.18 8.88 -14.55
CA ASN A 65 -2.41 9.14 -15.77
C ASN A 65 -2.59 8.07 -16.85
N GLY A 66 -3.37 7.02 -16.59
CA GLY A 66 -3.60 5.92 -17.50
C GLY A 66 -2.35 5.07 -17.71
N TYR A 67 -1.46 5.05 -16.73
CA TYR A 67 -0.20 4.32 -16.83
C TYR A 67 -0.45 2.82 -16.82
N PHE A 68 -0.27 2.21 -17.99
CA PHE A 68 -0.34 0.78 -18.19
C PHE A 68 1.07 0.17 -18.26
N PRO A 69 1.45 -0.74 -17.33
CA PRO A 69 2.77 -1.37 -17.35
C PRO A 69 2.98 -2.20 -18.63
N SER A 70 4.00 -1.86 -19.42
CA SER A 70 4.27 -2.41 -20.76
C SER A 70 5.25 -3.59 -20.77
N THR A 71 5.56 -4.17 -19.62
CA THR A 71 6.72 -5.06 -19.46
C THR A 71 6.59 -6.39 -20.21
N ASN A 72 5.39 -6.81 -20.59
CA ASN A 72 5.16 -8.01 -21.37
C ASN A 72 4.04 -7.76 -22.39
N ASN A 73 4.30 -8.00 -23.68
CA ASN A 73 3.26 -7.96 -24.70
C ASN A 73 2.12 -8.90 -24.27
N PHE A 74 0.92 -8.34 -24.07
CA PHE A 74 -0.29 -9.10 -23.76
C PHE A 74 -1.29 -8.88 -24.89
N SER A 75 -1.98 -9.95 -25.29
CA SER A 75 -3.12 -9.85 -26.18
C SER A 75 -4.40 -9.97 -25.35
N CYS A 76 -5.36 -9.12 -25.68
CA CYS A 76 -6.67 -9.16 -25.04
C CYS A 76 -7.70 -9.51 -26.11
N THR A 77 -8.41 -10.62 -25.92
CA THR A 77 -9.42 -11.10 -26.86
C THR A 77 -10.78 -11.08 -26.18
N SER A 78 -11.79 -10.59 -26.90
CA SER A 78 -13.18 -10.76 -26.47
C SER A 78 -13.55 -12.24 -26.57
N SER A 79 -14.02 -12.81 -25.47
CA SER A 79 -14.76 -14.07 -25.47
C SER A 79 -16.23 -13.79 -25.79
N ALA A 80 -17.04 -14.85 -25.95
CA ALA A 80 -18.49 -14.72 -26.01
C ALA A 80 -19.02 -14.17 -24.67
N ALA A 81 -20.09 -13.38 -24.71
CA ALA A 81 -20.77 -12.80 -23.53
C ALA A 81 -20.04 -11.68 -22.77
N ASN A 82 -19.44 -10.70 -23.47
CA ASN A 82 -18.78 -9.52 -22.88
C ASN A 82 -17.62 -9.83 -21.93
N SER A 83 -17.06 -11.03 -22.03
CA SER A 83 -15.91 -11.44 -21.23
C SER A 83 -14.59 -11.21 -21.97
N ILE A 84 -13.53 -10.93 -21.22
CA ILE A 84 -12.18 -10.78 -21.78
C ILE A 84 -11.27 -11.92 -21.35
N THR A 85 -10.41 -12.36 -22.26
CA THR A 85 -9.30 -13.26 -21.94
C THR A 85 -8.00 -12.54 -22.20
N ILE A 86 -7.14 -12.48 -21.18
CA ILE A 86 -5.83 -11.86 -21.24
C ILE A 86 -4.78 -12.96 -21.40
N ASN A 87 -4.12 -12.97 -22.55
CA ASN A 87 -3.04 -13.90 -22.85
C ASN A 87 -1.70 -13.18 -22.77
N ALA A 88 -0.85 -13.62 -21.84
CA ALA A 88 0.50 -13.11 -21.72
C ALA A 88 1.47 -13.75 -22.70
N GLY A 89 2.44 -12.98 -23.21
CA GLY A 89 3.60 -13.51 -23.92
C GLY A 89 3.35 -13.97 -25.36
N GLY A 90 2.12 -13.83 -25.87
CA GLY A 90 1.76 -14.28 -27.21
C GLY A 90 1.85 -13.16 -28.24
N GLY A 91 3.06 -12.76 -28.66
CA GLY A 91 3.34 -12.00 -29.90
C GLY A 91 2.34 -10.90 -30.30
N GLY A 92 1.71 -10.26 -29.31
CA GLY A 92 0.45 -9.55 -29.50
C GLY A 92 0.62 -8.27 -30.31
N PRO A 93 -0.49 -7.69 -30.79
CA PRO A 93 -0.43 -6.38 -31.42
C PRO A 93 0.18 -5.36 -30.43
N SER A 94 0.81 -4.31 -30.97
CA SER A 94 1.44 -3.26 -30.16
C SER A 94 0.50 -2.74 -29.06
N GLN A 95 1.07 -2.37 -27.92
CA GLN A 95 0.31 -1.80 -26.81
C GLN A 95 -0.59 -0.66 -27.31
N GLY A 96 -1.87 -0.68 -26.91
CA GLY A 96 -2.88 0.29 -27.39
C GLY A 96 -3.66 -0.14 -28.65
N SER A 97 -3.24 -1.21 -29.34
CA SER A 97 -3.98 -1.78 -30.48
C SER A 97 -5.02 -2.84 -30.07
N ASN A 98 -5.06 -3.21 -28.79
CA ASN A 98 -6.04 -4.15 -28.23
C ASN A 98 -7.43 -3.50 -28.16
N LYS A 99 -8.15 -3.49 -29.29
CA LYS A 99 -9.50 -2.92 -29.41
C LYS A 99 -10.54 -3.43 -28.41
N PRO A 100 -10.57 -4.72 -28.00
CA PRO A 100 -11.67 -5.23 -27.18
C PRO A 100 -11.53 -4.91 -25.69
N CYS A 101 -10.41 -4.32 -25.24
CA CYS A 101 -10.16 -4.14 -23.80
C CYS A 101 -9.75 -2.71 -23.46
N VAL A 102 -10.17 -2.27 -22.29
CA VAL A 102 -9.88 -0.96 -21.73
C VAL A 102 -9.19 -1.12 -20.38
N PHE A 103 -8.21 -0.27 -20.10
CA PHE A 103 -7.59 -0.20 -18.77
C PHE A 103 -8.60 0.42 -17.80
N LEU A 104 -8.91 -0.32 -16.73
CA LEU A 104 -9.84 0.15 -15.70
C LEU A 104 -9.09 0.76 -14.53
N GLY A 105 -7.94 0.20 -14.15
CA GLY A 105 -7.17 0.73 -13.03
C GLY A 105 -6.21 -0.27 -12.41
N LYS A 106 -5.97 -0.14 -11.11
CA LYS A 106 -5.06 -0.99 -10.33
C LYS A 106 -5.70 -1.41 -9.02
N VAL A 107 -5.41 -2.63 -8.58
CA VAL A 107 -5.87 -3.18 -7.30
C VAL A 107 -4.67 -3.46 -6.43
N MET A 108 -4.72 -2.94 -5.21
CA MET A 108 -3.74 -3.21 -4.17
C MET A 108 -4.27 -4.27 -3.21
N GLN A 109 -3.52 -5.35 -3.04
CA GLN A 109 -3.87 -6.46 -2.17
C GLN A 109 -2.75 -6.69 -1.16
N PHE A 110 -3.11 -6.75 0.12
CA PHE A 110 -2.17 -7.11 1.19
C PHE A 110 -2.34 -8.58 1.55
N THR A 111 -1.23 -9.27 1.79
CA THR A 111 -1.27 -10.64 2.27
C THR A 111 -0.86 -10.71 3.73
N THR A 112 -1.48 -11.63 4.46
CA THR A 112 -1.16 -11.89 5.87
C THR A 112 -0.01 -12.90 6.01
N SER A 113 0.40 -13.55 4.92
CA SER A 113 1.43 -14.60 4.89
C SER A 113 2.76 -14.10 4.30
N GLY A 114 3.88 -14.49 4.90
CA GLY A 114 5.24 -14.18 4.44
C GLY A 114 6.00 -13.23 5.37
N ASP A 115 7.33 -13.31 5.39
CA ASP A 115 8.21 -12.41 6.14
C ASP A 115 9.44 -12.02 5.28
N PRO A 116 9.59 -10.74 4.85
CA PRO A 116 8.67 -9.63 5.08
C PRO A 116 7.34 -9.84 4.34
N GLN A 117 6.23 -9.41 4.96
CA GLN A 117 4.89 -9.54 4.36
C GLN A 117 4.81 -8.81 3.01
N PRO A 118 4.51 -9.51 1.91
CA PRO A 118 4.35 -8.90 0.61
C PRO A 118 2.94 -8.31 0.45
N TYR A 119 2.88 -7.26 -0.36
CA TYR A 119 1.65 -6.74 -0.95
C TYR A 119 1.85 -6.62 -2.45
N TYR A 120 0.73 -6.56 -3.15
CA TYR A 120 0.71 -6.69 -4.59
C TYR A 120 -0.12 -5.60 -5.21
N ILE A 121 0.36 -5.06 -6.33
CA ILE A 121 -0.38 -4.12 -7.17
C ILE A 121 -0.62 -4.83 -8.50
N ASN A 122 -1.88 -5.18 -8.76
CA ASN A 122 -2.32 -5.81 -9.99
C ASN A 122 -2.97 -4.77 -10.89
N THR A 123 -2.68 -4.82 -12.19
CA THR A 123 -3.40 -4.00 -13.17
C THR A 123 -4.71 -4.68 -13.54
N VAL A 124 -5.79 -3.90 -13.65
CA VAL A 124 -7.12 -4.38 -14.04
C VAL A 124 -7.47 -3.81 -15.40
N ALA A 125 -7.90 -4.68 -16.30
CA ALA A 125 -8.53 -4.32 -17.56
C ALA A 125 -9.96 -4.86 -17.60
N GLY A 126 -10.77 -4.33 -18.48
CA GLY A 126 -12.13 -4.82 -18.71
C GLY A 126 -12.48 -4.81 -20.19
N TYR A 127 -13.60 -5.44 -20.52
CA TYR A 127 -14.24 -5.39 -21.81
C TYR A 127 -14.57 -3.95 -22.20
N ARG A 128 -14.21 -3.57 -23.42
CA ARG A 128 -14.62 -2.29 -24.00
C ARG A 128 -16.05 -2.42 -24.52
N ALA A 129 -17.02 -2.17 -23.65
CA ALA A 129 -18.42 -2.10 -24.04
C ALA A 129 -18.71 -0.83 -24.87
N THR A 130 -19.77 -0.88 -25.67
CA THR A 130 -20.35 0.32 -26.31
C THR A 130 -21.22 1.10 -25.34
N VAL A 131 -21.87 0.43 -24.38
CA VAL A 131 -22.73 1.04 -23.36
C VAL A 131 -22.24 0.62 -21.96
N TYR A 132 -22.01 1.61 -21.10
CA TYR A 132 -21.52 1.42 -19.73
C TYR A 132 -22.68 1.68 -18.77
N THR A 133 -23.26 0.62 -18.17
CA THR A 133 -24.27 0.77 -17.10
C THR A 133 -23.70 0.48 -15.72
N GLY A 134 -22.40 0.14 -15.62
CA GLY A 134 -21.70 -0.21 -14.39
C GLY A 134 -20.42 -0.99 -14.67
N LEU A 135 -19.61 -1.20 -13.63
CA LEU A 135 -18.38 -2.01 -13.71
C LEU A 135 -18.68 -3.49 -14.00
N ASP A 136 -19.86 -3.98 -13.61
CA ASP A 136 -20.27 -5.38 -13.79
C ASP A 136 -20.33 -5.78 -15.28
N ASN A 137 -20.64 -4.84 -16.17
CA ASN A 137 -20.69 -5.11 -17.62
C ASN A 137 -19.32 -5.13 -18.29
N LEU A 138 -18.27 -4.75 -17.56
CA LEU A 138 -16.92 -4.65 -18.08
C LEU A 138 -16.07 -5.87 -17.79
N ASP A 139 -16.60 -6.87 -17.07
CA ASP A 139 -15.84 -8.06 -16.71
C ASP A 139 -14.39 -7.73 -16.27
N PRO A 140 -14.22 -7.00 -15.15
CA PRO A 140 -12.90 -6.59 -14.71
C PRO A 140 -12.01 -7.83 -14.47
N THR A 141 -10.90 -7.89 -15.18
CA THR A 141 -9.95 -9.02 -15.13
C THR A 141 -8.55 -8.49 -14.85
N TYR A 142 -7.78 -9.20 -14.00
CA TYR A 142 -6.37 -8.85 -13.80
C TYR A 142 -5.53 -9.13 -15.04
N VAL A 143 -4.66 -8.19 -15.37
CA VAL A 143 -3.66 -8.37 -16.42
C VAL A 143 -2.53 -9.23 -15.90
N THR A 144 -2.56 -10.53 -16.20
CA THR A 144 -1.49 -11.46 -15.83
C THR A 144 -0.41 -11.50 -16.93
N PRO A 145 0.87 -11.80 -16.57
CA PRO A 145 1.44 -11.93 -15.23
C PRO A 145 1.90 -10.57 -14.66
N VAL A 146 1.32 -9.45 -15.12
CA VAL A 146 1.83 -8.11 -14.80
C VAL A 146 1.39 -7.71 -13.39
N ARG A 147 2.16 -8.21 -12.42
CA ARG A 147 2.00 -8.00 -11.00
C ARG A 147 3.25 -7.35 -10.44
N GLU A 148 3.06 -6.25 -9.73
CA GLU A 148 4.13 -5.67 -8.95
C GLU A 148 4.08 -6.23 -7.52
N GLN A 149 5.12 -6.95 -7.13
CA GLN A 149 5.29 -7.45 -5.76
C GLN A 149 6.20 -6.50 -5.00
N LEU A 150 5.70 -6.01 -3.88
CA LEU A 150 6.41 -5.11 -2.99
C LEU A 150 6.37 -5.69 -1.57
N SER A 151 7.37 -5.37 -0.76
CA SER A 151 7.45 -5.83 0.63
C SER A 151 7.30 -4.67 1.59
N LEU A 152 6.64 -4.92 2.72
CA LEU A 152 6.59 -3.96 3.82
C LEU A 152 8.00 -3.78 4.42
N LYS A 153 8.41 -2.53 4.65
CA LYS A 153 9.74 -2.19 5.17
C LYS A 153 9.73 -2.04 6.69
N ASN A 154 10.91 -2.12 7.30
CA ASN A 154 11.15 -1.82 8.73
C ASN A 154 10.29 -2.64 9.71
N GLY A 155 10.00 -3.90 9.38
CA GLY A 155 9.20 -4.78 10.23
C GLY A 155 7.73 -4.35 10.36
N LEU A 156 7.23 -3.54 9.43
CA LEU A 156 5.82 -3.20 9.37
C LEU A 156 5.03 -4.45 8.97
N THR A 157 3.97 -4.74 9.72
CA THR A 157 3.08 -5.87 9.42
C THR A 157 1.67 -5.39 9.13
N PHE A 158 1.06 -5.91 8.07
CA PHE A 158 -0.36 -5.74 7.78
C PHE A 158 -1.20 -6.46 8.84
N VAL A 159 -2.18 -5.75 9.40
CA VAL A 159 -3.08 -6.28 10.44
C VAL A 159 -4.47 -6.53 9.87
N SER A 160 -5.05 -5.51 9.25
CA SER A 160 -6.40 -5.59 8.70
C SER A 160 -6.63 -4.48 7.68
N MET A 161 -7.56 -4.70 6.77
CA MET A 161 -8.15 -3.66 5.94
C MET A 161 -9.66 -3.69 6.16
N LYS A 162 -10.27 -2.54 6.39
CA LYS A 162 -11.68 -2.42 6.70
C LYS A 162 -12.40 -1.44 5.78
N TYR A 163 -13.63 -1.78 5.44
CA TYR A 163 -14.57 -0.94 4.73
C TYR A 163 -15.97 -1.12 5.34
N ASN A 164 -16.62 -0.01 5.71
CA ASN A 164 -17.93 -0.01 6.38
C ASN A 164 -18.01 -1.00 7.58
N GLY A 165 -16.92 -1.09 8.35
CA GLY A 165 -16.80 -2.02 9.50
C GLY A 165 -16.50 -3.48 9.14
N GLY A 166 -16.67 -3.90 7.89
CA GLY A 166 -16.31 -5.23 7.39
C GLY A 166 -14.83 -5.35 7.05
N ASN A 167 -14.26 -6.55 7.19
CA ASN A 167 -12.89 -6.82 6.73
C ASN A 167 -12.87 -7.05 5.21
N ILE A 168 -11.88 -6.47 4.56
CA ILE A 168 -11.58 -6.69 3.13
C ILE A 168 -10.11 -7.06 2.97
N SER A 169 -9.73 -7.59 1.81
CA SER A 169 -8.35 -8.03 1.51
C SER A 169 -7.67 -7.16 0.45
N SER A 170 -8.44 -6.39 -0.31
CA SER A 170 -7.94 -5.56 -1.40
C SER A 170 -8.76 -4.29 -1.60
N VAL A 171 -8.09 -3.28 -2.15
CA VAL A 171 -8.66 -1.99 -2.53
C VAL A 171 -8.32 -1.71 -3.99
N GLY A 172 -9.34 -1.37 -4.77
CA GLY A 172 -9.22 -0.97 -6.17
C GLY A 172 -9.16 0.53 -6.32
N PHE A 173 -8.33 0.98 -7.25
CA PHE A 173 -8.26 2.35 -7.76
C PHE A 173 -8.63 2.26 -9.23
N MET A 174 -9.83 2.68 -9.60
CA MET A 174 -10.34 2.52 -10.95
C MET A 174 -10.85 3.84 -11.49
N TYR A 175 -10.79 4.01 -12.80
CA TYR A 175 -11.42 5.15 -13.46
C TYR A 175 -12.92 5.14 -13.26
N SER A 176 -13.48 6.32 -12.97
CA SER A 176 -14.91 6.55 -13.08
C SER A 176 -15.35 6.25 -14.50
N LEU A 177 -16.34 5.39 -14.69
CA LEU A 177 -16.91 5.20 -16.02
C LEU A 177 -17.61 6.50 -16.42
N GLY A 178 -17.30 6.99 -17.62
CA GLY A 178 -18.01 8.12 -18.21
C GLY A 178 -19.51 7.84 -18.24
N ALA A 179 -20.34 8.87 -18.13
CA ALA A 179 -21.77 8.70 -18.32
C ALA A 179 -22.05 8.48 -19.82
N ALA A 180 -22.87 7.48 -20.14
CA ALA A 180 -23.51 7.41 -21.44
C ALA A 180 -24.72 8.35 -21.47
N ASP A 181 -24.98 9.01 -22.61
CA ASP A 181 -26.22 9.74 -22.81
C ASP A 181 -27.40 8.77 -23.04
N SER A 182 -28.59 9.32 -23.25
CA SER A 182 -29.80 8.53 -23.53
C SER A 182 -29.72 7.69 -24.82
N ASN A 183 -28.75 7.97 -25.69
CA ASN A 183 -28.53 7.24 -26.94
C ASN A 183 -27.44 6.18 -26.81
N GLY A 184 -26.80 6.07 -25.64
CA GLY A 184 -25.68 5.15 -25.41
C GLY A 184 -24.34 5.70 -25.89
N ASP A 185 -24.28 6.96 -26.35
CA ASP A 185 -23.04 7.63 -26.71
C ASP A 185 -22.33 8.14 -25.45
N PHE A 186 -21.01 8.26 -25.48
CA PHE A 186 -20.26 8.80 -24.35
C PHE A 186 -20.61 10.29 -24.15
N ALA A 187 -21.40 10.60 -23.12
CA ALA A 187 -21.74 11.97 -22.75
C ALA A 187 -20.56 12.66 -22.08
N THR A 188 -19.78 11.91 -21.29
CA THR A 188 -18.59 12.41 -20.58
C THR A 188 -17.45 11.40 -20.63
N GLY A 189 -16.21 11.89 -20.73
CA GLY A 189 -15.04 11.04 -20.53
C GLY A 189 -14.86 10.66 -19.05
N ALA A 190 -14.10 9.61 -18.77
CA ALA A 190 -13.65 9.31 -17.42
C ALA A 190 -12.81 10.48 -16.88
N GLN A 191 -13.19 11.06 -15.73
CA GLN A 191 -12.58 12.29 -15.22
C GLN A 191 -11.95 12.16 -13.83
N HIS A 192 -12.23 11.08 -13.10
CA HIS A 192 -11.67 10.87 -11.78
C HIS A 192 -11.33 9.39 -11.55
N VAL A 193 -10.47 9.17 -10.55
CA VAL A 193 -10.17 7.84 -10.01
C VAL A 193 -11.05 7.65 -8.79
N ASP A 194 -11.81 6.58 -8.78
CA ASP A 194 -12.62 6.13 -7.66
C ASP A 194 -11.91 5.04 -6.88
N VAL A 195 -12.15 5.02 -5.57
CA VAL A 195 -11.72 3.94 -4.68
C VAL A 195 -12.85 2.92 -4.59
N TYR A 196 -12.52 1.65 -4.82
CA TYR A 196 -13.44 0.54 -4.67
C TYR A 196 -12.95 -0.39 -3.56
N ALA A 197 -13.81 -0.66 -2.59
CA ALA A 197 -13.59 -1.80 -1.70
C ALA A 197 -13.94 -3.08 -2.45
N ILE A 198 -13.06 -4.07 -2.40
CA ILE A 198 -13.30 -5.37 -3.00
C ILE A 198 -13.63 -6.33 -1.86
N THR A 199 -14.92 -6.63 -1.73
CA THR A 199 -15.43 -7.52 -0.69
C THR A 199 -15.55 -8.94 -1.25
N ASP A 200 -14.61 -9.81 -0.87
CA ASP A 200 -14.75 -11.26 -1.03
C ASP A 200 -14.89 -11.95 0.34
N SER A 201 -15.69 -13.02 0.37
CA SER A 201 -15.70 -14.06 1.39
C SER A 201 -14.46 -14.97 1.40
N SER A 202 -13.69 -15.04 0.31
CA SER A 202 -12.51 -15.91 0.17
C SER A 202 -11.20 -15.14 0.35
N SER A 203 -10.50 -15.46 1.43
CA SER A 203 -9.37 -14.70 2.00
C SER A 203 -8.06 -14.70 1.18
N ALA A 204 -8.07 -15.12 -0.08
CA ALA A 204 -6.87 -15.10 -0.92
C ALA A 204 -7.23 -15.05 -2.41
N PHE A 205 -7.16 -13.88 -3.02
CA PHE A 205 -7.07 -13.81 -4.48
C PHE A 205 -5.84 -14.59 -4.92
N THR A 206 -6.06 -15.67 -5.68
CA THR A 206 -4.97 -16.33 -6.40
C THR A 206 -4.47 -15.38 -7.48
N ALA A 207 -3.17 -15.41 -7.79
CA ALA A 207 -2.55 -14.49 -8.76
C ALA A 207 -3.13 -14.58 -10.19
N ASN A 208 -4.03 -15.54 -10.44
CA ASN A 208 -4.74 -15.75 -11.70
C ASN A 208 -6.26 -15.51 -11.58
N GLY A 209 -6.72 -14.97 -10.45
CA GLY A 209 -8.13 -14.88 -10.10
C GLY A 209 -8.87 -13.86 -10.94
N ASP A 210 -9.91 -14.31 -11.61
CA ASP A 210 -10.95 -13.47 -12.17
C ASP A 210 -11.52 -12.51 -11.10
N MET A 211 -11.81 -11.24 -11.42
CA MET A 211 -12.58 -10.39 -10.50
C MET A 211 -14.09 -10.61 -10.66
N ASN A 212 -14.53 -11.45 -11.60
CA ASN A 212 -15.93 -11.85 -11.70
C ASN A 212 -16.43 -12.47 -10.38
N GLY A 213 -17.56 -11.93 -9.91
CA GLY A 213 -18.18 -12.31 -8.64
C GLY A 213 -17.70 -11.49 -7.44
N GLN A 214 -16.71 -10.61 -7.61
CA GLN A 214 -16.34 -9.64 -6.59
C GLN A 214 -17.31 -8.47 -6.60
N GLN A 215 -17.80 -8.09 -5.42
CA GLN A 215 -18.59 -6.87 -5.29
C GLN A 215 -17.63 -5.68 -5.18
N LEU A 216 -17.64 -4.83 -6.21
CA LEU A 216 -16.96 -3.54 -6.23
C LEU A 216 -17.88 -2.50 -5.61
N VAL A 217 -17.58 -2.10 -4.37
CA VAL A 217 -18.37 -1.07 -3.70
C VAL A 217 -17.64 0.26 -3.78
N SER A 218 -18.23 1.23 -4.48
CA SER A 218 -17.68 2.59 -4.55
C SER A 218 -17.56 3.18 -3.14
N ASP A 219 -16.43 3.77 -2.85
CA ASP A 219 -16.14 4.24 -1.51
C ASP A 219 -16.74 5.62 -1.21
N GLY A 220 -17.78 5.64 -0.38
CA GLY A 220 -18.28 6.87 0.25
C GLY A 220 -17.66 7.17 1.62
N GLN A 221 -16.94 6.23 2.25
CA GLN A 221 -16.59 6.28 3.68
C GLN A 221 -15.09 6.18 4.01
N GLY A 222 -14.25 5.88 3.04
CA GLY A 222 -12.84 5.54 3.24
C GLY A 222 -12.64 4.02 3.39
N VAL A 223 -11.59 3.50 2.76
CA VAL A 223 -10.96 2.23 3.13
C VAL A 223 -9.89 2.49 4.18
N GLN A 224 -9.93 1.78 5.31
CA GLN A 224 -8.94 1.89 6.38
C GLN A 224 -7.98 0.69 6.34
N ILE A 225 -6.70 0.95 6.17
CA ILE A 225 -5.64 -0.06 6.15
C ILE A 225 -4.82 0.09 7.43
N CYS A 226 -4.80 -0.94 8.27
CA CYS A 226 -4.07 -0.93 9.52
C CYS A 226 -2.78 -1.75 9.46
N PHE A 227 -1.71 -1.13 9.92
CA PHE A 227 -0.39 -1.73 10.06
C PHE A 227 0.07 -1.73 11.52
N LYS A 228 0.82 -2.73 11.94
CA LYS A 228 1.48 -2.82 13.25
C LYS A 228 2.99 -2.69 13.07
N SER A 229 3.63 -2.00 14.01
CA SER A 229 5.08 -1.94 14.12
C SER A 229 5.65 -3.26 14.65
N GLY A 230 6.66 -3.84 14.01
CA GLY A 230 7.31 -5.08 14.49
C GLY A 230 8.05 -4.93 15.82
N GLY A 231 8.54 -3.73 16.16
CA GLY A 231 9.25 -3.46 17.41
C GLY A 231 8.45 -2.74 18.50
N THR A 232 7.26 -2.22 18.20
CA THR A 232 6.50 -1.38 19.15
C THR A 232 5.01 -1.73 19.13
N ASP A 233 4.28 -1.45 20.21
CA ASP A 233 2.82 -1.60 20.26
C ASP A 233 2.10 -0.38 19.63
N LYS A 234 2.63 0.12 18.52
CA LYS A 234 2.05 1.22 17.74
C LYS A 234 1.48 0.71 16.43
N TYR A 235 0.42 1.37 16.02
CA TYR A 235 -0.35 1.07 14.82
C TYR A 235 -0.43 2.29 13.91
N GLY A 236 -0.43 2.04 12.62
CA GLY A 236 -0.54 3.06 11.58
C GLY A 236 -1.80 2.75 10.78
N ILE A 237 -2.76 3.66 10.81
CA ILE A 237 -3.98 3.57 10.02
C ILE A 237 -3.82 4.49 8.82
N VAL A 238 -3.80 3.91 7.63
CA VAL A 238 -3.88 4.65 6.37
C VAL A 238 -5.33 4.63 5.91
N THR A 239 -5.97 5.80 5.84
CA THR A 239 -7.33 5.93 5.30
C THR A 239 -7.24 6.42 3.87
N VAL A 240 -7.84 5.67 2.95
CA VAL A 240 -7.85 5.93 1.51
C VAL A 240 -9.28 6.28 1.12
N GLY A 241 -9.53 7.48 0.62
CA GLY A 241 -10.89 7.95 0.27
C GLY A 241 -11.62 8.67 1.42
N GLY A 242 -12.97 8.67 1.37
CA GLY A 242 -13.85 9.16 2.45
C GLY A 242 -14.23 10.64 2.47
N GLN A 243 -13.70 11.50 1.59
CA GLN A 243 -14.16 12.89 1.45
C GLN A 243 -14.38 13.28 -0.02
N ARG A 244 -15.65 13.45 -0.41
CA ARG A 244 -16.11 14.12 -1.65
C ARG A 244 -15.41 13.65 -2.95
N GLY A 245 -15.16 12.35 -3.09
CA GLY A 245 -14.57 11.80 -4.32
C GLY A 245 -13.09 12.15 -4.54
N VAL A 246 -12.41 12.74 -3.56
CA VAL A 246 -10.97 12.98 -3.65
C VAL A 246 -10.23 11.72 -3.20
N THR A 247 -9.55 11.07 -4.12
CA THR A 247 -8.63 9.97 -3.87
C THR A 247 -7.42 10.48 -3.10
N SER A 248 -7.53 10.50 -1.77
CA SER A 248 -6.44 10.88 -0.87
C SER A 248 -6.16 9.78 0.14
N ALA A 249 -4.87 9.60 0.47
CA ALA A 249 -4.41 8.73 1.53
C ALA A 249 -3.94 9.57 2.74
N THR A 250 -4.57 9.40 3.89
CA THR A 250 -4.21 10.03 5.16
C THR A 250 -3.62 9.00 6.12
N LEU A 251 -2.63 9.39 6.94
CA LEU A 251 -1.96 8.51 7.89
C LEU A 251 -2.23 9.00 9.32
N LYS A 252 -2.69 8.10 10.18
CA LYS A 252 -2.88 8.32 11.61
C LYS A 252 -2.12 7.26 12.41
N ILE A 253 -1.28 7.70 13.35
CA ILE A 253 -0.59 6.80 14.28
C ILE A 253 -1.42 6.67 15.56
N THR A 254 -1.65 5.45 16.01
CA THR A 254 -2.55 5.13 17.15
C THR A 254 -2.02 3.92 17.93
N THR A 255 -2.68 3.57 19.03
CA THR A 255 -2.39 2.39 19.87
C THR A 255 -3.28 1.19 19.55
N ALA A 256 -4.27 1.33 18.67
CA ALA A 256 -5.16 0.23 18.27
C ALA A 256 -5.70 0.42 16.84
N CYS A 257 -5.98 -0.69 16.14
CA CYS A 257 -6.69 -0.71 14.84
C CYS A 257 -8.21 -0.63 15.03
N THR A 258 -8.71 0.52 15.47
CA THR A 258 -10.15 0.80 15.64
C THR A 258 -10.60 1.96 14.80
#